data_AF-A0AAN4ZRJ9-F1
#
_entry.id   AF-A0AAN4ZRJ9-F1
#
_cell.length_a   1.000
_cell.length_b   1.000
_cell.length_c   1.000
_cell.angle_alpha   90.00
_cell.angle_beta   90.00
_cell.angle_gamma   90.00
#
_symmetry.space_group_name_H-M   'P 1'
#
loop_
_entity.id
_entity.type
_entity.pdbx_description
1 polymer ?
#
loop_
_entity_poly.entity_id
_entity_poly.type
_entity_poly.pdbx_seq_one_letter_code
_entity_poly.pdbx_strand_id
1 'polypeptide(L)'
;KSFIAEVKTEGSTVITKEDKRLSVDPEEGHFLEAGGKQDFMLVNTTYTPIAVKIKCSNNAQYKVMPVYLAIDKGQISTLTVTRASGPAKNDKLVAAYCPMEGVKDPKEAIAKYESKGKKCQIIRIMLKVVNAEDFAVPDPSREAVS
;
A
#
# COMPACT_ATOMS: atom_id res chain seq x y z
N LYS A 1 20.98 -13.30 30.79
CA LYS A 1 20.32 -14.39 30.04
C LYS A 1 18.86 -13.97 29.89
N SER A 2 18.53 -12.97 29.06
CA SER A 2 18.62 -12.93 27.59
C SER A 2 17.75 -14.01 26.96
N PHE A 3 16.62 -13.63 26.38
CA PHE A 3 16.08 -14.15 25.11
C PHE A 3 15.09 -13.09 24.58
N ILE A 4 15.58 -12.24 23.67
CA ILE A 4 14.76 -11.36 22.83
C ILE A 4 14.59 -12.12 21.52
N ALA A 5 13.35 -12.40 21.13
CA ALA A 5 13.05 -13.09 19.89
C ALA A 5 13.26 -12.15 18.70
N GLU A 6 14.22 -12.51 17.85
CA GLU A 6 14.45 -11.89 16.55
C GLU A 6 13.33 -12.29 15.60
N VAL A 7 12.46 -11.33 15.26
CA VAL A 7 11.54 -11.46 14.13
C VAL A 7 12.34 -11.26 12.86
N LYS A 8 12.60 -12.36 12.18
CA LYS A 8 13.32 -12.43 10.91
C LYS A 8 12.30 -12.19 9.78
N THR A 9 12.17 -10.94 9.34
CA THR A 9 11.47 -10.61 8.09
C THR A 9 12.49 -10.67 6.96
N GLU A 10 12.52 -11.79 6.24
CA GLU A 10 13.42 -12.04 5.11
C GLU A 10 12.91 -11.32 3.85
N GLY A 11 13.86 -10.75 3.10
CA GLY A 11 13.67 -9.70 2.08
C GLY A 11 13.07 -10.15 0.75
N SER A 12 13.15 -9.38 -0.34
CA SER A 12 13.94 -8.18 -0.61
C SER A 12 13.45 -7.66 -1.97
N THR A 13 13.26 -6.36 -2.15
CA THR A 13 13.76 -5.73 -3.38
C THR A 13 14.20 -4.31 -3.05
N VAL A 14 15.50 -4.12 -3.17
CA VAL A 14 16.26 -2.88 -3.08
C VAL A 14 15.50 -1.74 -3.75
N ILE A 15 14.97 -0.80 -2.95
CA ILE A 15 14.56 0.50 -3.46
C ILE A 15 15.82 1.35 -3.43
N THR A 16 16.39 1.51 -4.61
CA THR A 16 17.40 2.53 -4.94
C THR A 16 17.08 3.83 -4.21
N LYS A 17 18.09 4.35 -3.51
CA LYS A 17 18.09 5.60 -2.74
C LYS A 17 17.64 6.80 -3.59
N GLU A 18 16.34 7.04 -3.67
CA GLU A 18 15.79 8.37 -3.94
C GLU A 18 14.54 8.55 -3.07
N ASP A 19 14.76 9.12 -1.88
CA ASP A 19 13.76 9.80 -1.05
C ASP A 19 12.38 9.15 -0.96
N LYS A 20 12.27 7.96 -0.35
CA LYS A 20 10.97 7.35 0.00
C LYS A 20 10.31 8.18 1.12
N ARG A 21 9.64 9.25 0.72
CA ARG A 21 8.97 10.25 1.55
C ARG A 21 7.62 9.77 2.10
N LEU A 22 7.09 8.71 1.50
CA LEU A 22 5.87 8.02 1.90
C LEU A 22 6.17 6.52 1.99
N SER A 23 5.88 5.90 3.12
CA SER A 23 5.96 4.45 3.29
C SER A 23 4.58 3.82 3.13
N VAL A 24 4.54 2.57 2.67
CA VAL A 24 3.31 1.78 2.60
C VAL A 24 3.56 0.45 3.29
N ASP A 25 2.65 0.05 4.17
CA ASP A 25 2.67 -1.23 4.85
C ASP A 25 1.28 -1.88 4.82
N PRO A 26 1.12 -3.11 4.30
CA PRO A 26 2.12 -3.93 3.61
C PRO A 26 2.41 -3.43 2.18
N GLU A 27 3.59 -3.76 1.62
CA GLU A 27 3.93 -3.39 0.22
C GLU A 27 3.18 -4.23 -0.82
N GLU A 28 2.68 -5.40 -0.40
CA GLU A 28 1.90 -6.33 -1.21
C GLU A 28 0.56 -6.66 -0.56
N GLY A 29 -0.47 -6.77 -1.40
CA GLY A 29 -1.80 -7.23 -1.05
C GLY A 29 -2.02 -8.66 -1.47
N HIS A 30 -2.57 -9.47 -0.59
CA HIS A 30 -2.93 -10.87 -0.85
C HIS A 30 -4.46 -11.00 -0.77
N PHE A 31 -5.07 -11.41 -1.87
CA PHE A 31 -6.51 -11.59 -1.96
C PHE A 31 -6.86 -13.00 -2.43
N LEU A 32 -8.00 -13.52 -1.98
CA LEU A 32 -8.55 -14.80 -2.47
C LEU A 32 -9.42 -14.57 -3.69
N GLU A 33 -9.56 -15.59 -4.56
CA GLU A 33 -10.45 -15.59 -5.73
C GLU A 33 -11.91 -15.26 -5.39
N ALA A 34 -12.38 -15.70 -4.22
CA ALA A 34 -13.70 -15.38 -3.69
C ALA A 34 -13.90 -13.88 -3.38
N GLY A 35 -12.82 -13.09 -3.42
CA GLY A 35 -12.76 -11.71 -2.99
C GLY A 35 -12.11 -11.55 -1.62
N GLY A 36 -12.08 -10.33 -1.12
CA GLY A 36 -11.50 -10.02 0.18
C GLY A 36 -11.32 -8.53 0.40
N LYS A 37 -10.96 -8.15 1.62
CA LYS A 37 -10.61 -6.78 1.98
C LYS A 37 -9.25 -6.78 2.64
N GLN A 38 -8.41 -5.83 2.24
CA GLN A 38 -7.12 -5.59 2.87
C GLN A 38 -6.92 -4.09 3.07
N ASP A 39 -6.41 -3.74 4.24
CA ASP A 39 -6.10 -2.37 4.60
C ASP A 39 -4.59 -2.14 4.49
N PHE A 40 -4.21 -0.98 3.94
CA PHE A 40 -2.84 -0.55 3.73
C PHE A 40 -2.60 0.74 4.52
N MET A 41 -1.50 0.80 5.26
CA MET A 41 -1.09 1.95 6.02
C MET A 41 -0.09 2.79 5.21
N LEU A 42 -0.48 4.02 4.90
CA LEU A 42 0.35 5.02 4.26
C LEU A 42 0.95 5.92 5.34
N VAL A 43 2.26 5.90 5.49
CA VAL A 43 2.99 6.66 6.53
C VAL A 43 3.76 7.80 5.89
N ASN A 44 3.40 9.04 6.21
CA ASN A 44 4.16 10.21 5.76
C ASN A 44 5.39 10.42 6.65
N THR A 45 6.58 10.13 6.13
CA THR A 45 7.85 10.32 6.84
C THR A 45 8.44 11.73 6.62
N THR A 46 7.74 12.60 5.89
CA THR A 46 8.20 13.97 5.62
C THR A 46 7.76 14.97 6.67
N TYR A 47 8.45 16.11 6.67
CA TYR A 47 8.13 17.28 7.50
C TYR A 47 7.02 18.17 6.89
N THR A 48 6.46 17.79 5.74
CA THR A 48 5.41 18.55 5.02
C THR A 48 4.16 17.71 4.84
N PRO A 49 2.95 18.29 4.85
CA PRO A 49 1.75 17.57 4.46
C PRO A 49 1.85 17.12 3.00
N ILE A 50 1.35 15.93 2.69
CA ILE A 50 1.35 15.37 1.33
C ILE A 50 -0.07 15.02 0.89
N ALA A 51 -0.36 15.24 -0.38
CA ALA A 51 -1.57 14.78 -1.04
C ALA A 51 -1.24 13.50 -1.78
N VAL A 52 -2.06 12.47 -1.60
CA VAL A 52 -1.91 11.19 -2.27
C VAL A 52 -3.17 10.90 -3.07
N LYS A 53 -2.98 10.45 -4.30
CA LYS A 53 -4.00 9.95 -5.22
C LYS A 53 -3.70 8.51 -5.52
N ILE A 54 -4.68 7.66 -5.26
CA ILE A 54 -4.60 6.24 -5.54
C ILE A 54 -5.15 5.96 -6.94
N LYS A 55 -4.40 5.20 -7.72
CA LYS A 55 -4.79 4.70 -9.05
C LYS A 55 -4.69 3.18 -9.03
N CYS A 56 -5.76 2.49 -9.40
CA CYS A 56 -5.73 1.04 -9.55
C CYS A 56 -5.64 0.66 -11.03
N SER A 57 -4.96 -0.45 -11.35
CA SER A 57 -4.94 -1.02 -12.72
C SER A 57 -6.30 -1.57 -13.15
N ASN A 58 -7.12 -2.01 -12.20
CA ASN A 58 -8.35 -2.73 -12.47
C ASN A 58 -9.48 -2.31 -11.52
N ASN A 59 -10.19 -1.25 -11.91
CA ASN A 59 -11.30 -0.69 -11.13
C ASN A 59 -12.58 -1.54 -11.21
N ALA A 60 -12.64 -2.56 -12.08
CA ALA A 60 -13.81 -3.43 -12.19
C ALA A 60 -13.90 -4.42 -11.03
N GLN A 61 -12.74 -4.96 -10.60
CA GLN A 61 -12.67 -5.97 -9.55
C GLN A 61 -12.17 -5.41 -8.20
N TYR A 62 -11.41 -4.31 -8.23
CA TYR A 62 -10.88 -3.69 -7.01
C TYR A 62 -11.57 -2.35 -6.75
N LYS A 63 -12.12 -2.21 -5.55
CA LYS A 63 -12.61 -0.96 -4.99
C LYS A 63 -11.63 -0.44 -3.96
N VAL A 64 -11.28 0.83 -4.09
CA VAL A 64 -10.29 1.48 -3.25
C VAL A 64 -10.93 2.66 -2.55
N MET A 65 -10.76 2.77 -1.23
CA MET A 65 -11.31 3.86 -0.44
C MET A 65 -10.37 4.23 0.72
N PRO A 66 -9.97 5.50 0.87
CA PRO A 66 -10.26 6.67 0.01
C PRO A 66 -9.37 6.74 -1.25
N VAL A 67 -9.88 7.34 -2.35
CA VAL A 67 -9.10 7.53 -3.60
C VAL A 67 -8.16 8.73 -3.51
N TYR A 68 -8.59 9.78 -2.81
CA TYR A 68 -7.79 10.97 -2.53
C TYR A 68 -7.66 11.10 -1.02
N LEU A 69 -6.45 11.34 -0.56
CA LEU A 69 -6.16 11.47 0.86
C LEU A 69 -5.08 12.53 1.07
N ALA A 70 -5.19 13.28 2.15
CA ALA A 70 -4.20 14.22 2.61
C ALA A 70 -3.59 13.65 3.90
N ILE A 71 -2.27 13.50 3.93
CA ILE A 71 -1.55 13.01 5.10
C ILE A 71 -0.68 14.13 5.63
N ASP A 72 -0.97 14.59 6.84
CA ASP A 72 -0.15 15.57 7.54
C ASP A 72 1.25 15.03 7.88
N LYS A 73 2.15 15.91 8.30
CA LYS A 73 3.52 15.57 8.66
C LYS A 73 3.56 14.49 9.76
N GLY A 74 4.29 13.40 9.54
CA GLY A 74 4.41 12.30 10.50
C GLY A 74 3.11 11.53 10.78
N GLN A 75 2.03 11.79 10.03
CA GLN A 75 0.76 11.10 10.21
C GLN A 75 0.67 9.85 9.34
N ILE A 76 -0.28 8.99 9.72
CA ILE A 76 -0.60 7.75 9.03
C ILE A 76 -2.02 7.85 8.49
N SER A 77 -2.26 7.30 7.31
CA SER A 77 -3.59 7.16 6.74
C SER A 77 -3.82 5.74 6.28
N THR A 78 -5.03 5.24 6.52
CA THR A 78 -5.42 3.88 6.13
C THR A 78 -6.14 3.91 4.79
N LEU A 79 -5.70 3.05 3.88
CA LEU A 79 -6.28 2.81 2.58
C LEU A 79 -6.91 1.41 2.55
N THR A 80 -8.23 1.35 2.41
CA THR A 80 -8.93 0.08 2.24
C THR A 80 -9.02 -0.30 0.77
N VAL A 81 -8.57 -1.50 0.45
CA VAL A 81 -8.74 -2.13 -0.86
C VAL A 81 -9.64 -3.34 -0.70
N THR A 82 -10.75 -3.36 -1.42
CA THR A 82 -11.71 -4.46 -1.45
C THR A 82 -11.73 -5.08 -2.84
N ARG A 83 -11.43 -6.37 -2.92
CA ARG A 83 -11.53 -7.17 -4.13
C ARG A 83 -12.87 -7.90 -4.18
N ALA A 84 -13.58 -7.78 -5.29
CA ALA A 84 -14.75 -8.60 -5.60
C ALA A 84 -14.34 -9.99 -6.13
N SER A 85 -15.23 -10.97 -5.99
CA SER A 85 -15.03 -12.30 -6.57
C SER A 85 -14.76 -12.21 -8.07
N GLY A 86 -13.77 -12.97 -8.56
CA GLY A 86 -13.42 -13.02 -9.98
C GLY A 86 -12.08 -13.68 -10.27
N PRO A 87 -11.64 -13.72 -11.54
CA PRO A 87 -10.47 -14.47 -11.97
C PRO A 87 -9.21 -14.09 -11.21
N ALA A 88 -8.40 -15.09 -10.83
CA ALA A 88 -7.05 -14.89 -10.30
C ALA A 88 -6.18 -14.13 -11.30
N LYS A 89 -6.04 -12.83 -11.08
CA LYS A 89 -5.19 -11.95 -11.87
C LYS A 89 -4.37 -11.08 -10.94
N ASN A 90 -3.07 -11.01 -11.21
CA ASN A 90 -2.19 -10.11 -10.51
C ASN A 90 -2.39 -8.69 -11.05
N ASP A 91 -2.70 -7.79 -10.14
CA ASP A 91 -2.98 -6.38 -10.43
C ASP A 91 -2.00 -5.49 -9.65
N LYS A 92 -2.00 -4.20 -9.97
CA LYS A 92 -1.12 -3.23 -9.30
C LYS A 92 -1.88 -1.97 -8.93
N LEU A 93 -1.58 -1.46 -7.76
CA LEU A 93 -2.10 -0.20 -7.26
C LEU A 93 -0.94 0.80 -7.18
N VAL A 94 -1.21 2.03 -7.60
CA VAL A 94 -0.23 3.10 -7.69
C VAL A 94 -0.68 4.24 -6.80
N ALA A 95 0.07 4.50 -5.73
CA ALA A 95 -0.10 5.66 -4.89
C ALA A 95 0.78 6.80 -5.41
N ALA A 96 0.17 7.78 -6.08
CA ALA A 96 0.86 8.98 -6.55
C ALA A 96 0.78 10.06 -5.47
N TYR A 97 1.90 10.57 -5.00
CA TYR A 97 1.94 11.55 -3.92
C TYR A 97 2.77 12.79 -4.26
N CYS A 98 2.34 13.91 -3.68
CA CYS A 98 2.87 15.24 -3.94
C CYS A 98 2.81 16.08 -2.65
N PRO A 99 3.78 16.96 -2.38
CA PRO A 99 3.71 17.86 -1.22
C PRO A 99 2.56 18.86 -1.37
N MET A 100 1.85 19.13 -0.28
CA MET A 100 0.77 20.12 -0.21
C MET A 100 1.35 21.50 0.12
N GLU A 101 1.45 22.36 -0.89
CA GLU A 101 1.87 23.76 -0.73
C GLU A 101 0.64 24.65 -0.46
N GLY A 102 0.14 24.64 0.78
CA GLY A 102 -0.87 25.62 1.24
C GLY A 102 -2.32 25.38 0.80
N VAL A 103 -2.65 24.18 0.32
CA VAL A 103 -4.01 23.77 -0.06
C VAL A 103 -4.46 22.63 0.85
N LYS A 104 -5.70 22.66 1.36
CA LYS A 104 -6.24 21.60 2.23
C LYS A 104 -6.81 20.42 1.42
N ASP A 105 -7.27 20.67 0.20
CA ASP A 105 -7.83 19.65 -0.67
C ASP A 105 -6.76 18.84 -1.41
N PRO A 106 -6.67 17.50 -1.21
CA PRO A 106 -5.64 16.68 -1.83
C PRO A 106 -5.77 16.65 -3.36
N LYS A 107 -7.00 16.71 -3.88
CA LYS A 107 -7.26 16.72 -5.33
C LYS A 107 -6.72 17.98 -6.00
N GLU A 108 -6.96 19.14 -5.38
CA GLU A 108 -6.50 20.42 -5.91
C GLU A 108 -4.99 20.60 -5.74
N ALA A 109 -4.42 20.13 -4.63
CA ALA A 109 -2.98 20.14 -4.41
C ALA A 109 -2.23 19.39 -5.53
N ILE A 110 -2.72 18.21 -5.91
CA ILE A 110 -2.13 17.41 -7.00
C ILE A 110 -2.29 18.13 -8.35
N ALA A 111 -3.48 18.68 -8.64
CA ALA A 111 -3.70 19.42 -9.88
C ALA A 111 -2.80 20.65 -10.01
N LYS A 112 -2.58 21.38 -8.91
CA LYS A 112 -1.63 22.51 -8.84
C LYS A 112 -0.18 22.07 -8.98
N TYR A 113 0.18 20.90 -8.44
CA TYR A 113 1.54 20.38 -8.57
C TYR A 113 1.83 19.95 -10.01
N GLU A 114 0.86 19.29 -10.66
CA GLU A 114 0.91 18.93 -12.08
C GLU A 114 0.93 20.18 -12.98
N SER A 115 0.17 21.23 -12.67
CA SER A 115 0.16 22.48 -13.46
C SER A 115 1.46 23.28 -13.36
N LYS A 116 2.21 23.15 -12.24
CA LYS A 116 3.57 23.69 -12.09
C LYS A 116 4.62 22.89 -12.88
N GLY A 117 4.24 21.85 -13.61
CA GLY A 117 5.15 20.99 -14.37
C GLY A 117 5.99 20.05 -13.50
N LYS A 118 5.70 19.95 -12.19
CA LYS A 118 6.39 19.02 -11.29
C LYS A 118 5.69 17.66 -11.32
N LYS A 119 6.46 16.57 -11.36
CA LYS A 119 5.92 15.21 -11.40
C LYS A 119 5.68 14.69 -9.97
N CYS A 120 4.48 14.17 -9.70
CA CYS A 120 4.24 13.44 -8.46
C CYS A 120 5.09 12.18 -8.39
N GLN A 121 5.58 11.89 -7.19
CA GLN A 121 6.25 10.63 -6.91
C GLN A 121 5.22 9.50 -6.86
N ILE A 122 5.63 8.28 -7.20
CA ILE A 122 4.73 7.12 -7.25
C ILE A 122 5.29 5.95 -6.46
N ILE A 123 4.42 5.31 -5.68
CA ILE A 123 4.69 4.02 -5.03
C ILE A 123 3.77 2.98 -5.66
N ARG A 124 4.32 1.79 -5.91
CA ARG A 124 3.57 0.67 -6.47
C ARG A 124 3.33 -0.34 -5.36
N ILE A 125 2.09 -0.78 -5.26
CA ILE A 125 1.62 -1.79 -4.33
C ILE A 125 1.13 -2.96 -5.19
N MET A 126 1.72 -4.14 -5.01
CA MET A 126 1.37 -5.30 -5.80
C MET A 126 0.12 -5.97 -5.22
N LEU A 127 -0.86 -6.31 -6.05
CA LEU A 127 -2.05 -7.05 -5.62
C LEU A 127 -1.97 -8.45 -6.21
N LYS A 128 -1.64 -9.41 -5.36
CA LYS A 128 -1.54 -10.83 -5.72
C LYS A 128 -2.81 -11.55 -5.32
N VAL A 129 -3.26 -12.42 -6.22
CA VAL A 129 -4.34 -13.34 -5.92
C VAL A 129 -3.71 -14.67 -5.55
N VAL A 130 -3.95 -15.10 -4.32
CA VAL A 130 -3.45 -16.37 -3.79
C VAL A 130 -4.61 -17.35 -3.65
N ASN A 131 -4.32 -18.64 -3.79
CA ASN A 131 -5.29 -19.68 -3.49
C ASN A 131 -5.51 -19.76 -1.98
N ALA A 132 -6.67 -20.28 -1.57
CA ALA A 132 -7.00 -20.42 -0.14
C ALA A 132 -6.00 -21.30 0.62
N GLU A 133 -5.32 -22.20 -0.10
CA GLU A 133 -4.33 -23.14 0.41
C GLU A 133 -3.04 -22.45 0.88
N ASP A 134 -2.62 -21.38 0.19
CA ASP A 134 -1.42 -20.60 0.52
C ASP A 134 -1.65 -19.56 1.64
N PHE A 135 -2.92 -19.22 1.93
CA PHE A 135 -3.26 -18.30 3.03
C PHE A 135 -3.34 -19.00 4.38
N ALA A 136 -3.44 -20.34 4.39
CA ALA A 136 -3.34 -21.11 5.60
C ALA A 136 -1.91 -21.02 6.11
N VAL A 137 -1.70 -20.25 7.17
CA VAL A 137 -0.47 -20.34 7.96
C VAL A 137 -0.25 -21.83 8.24
N PRO A 138 0.87 -22.44 7.79
CA PRO A 138 1.15 -23.81 8.12
C PRO A 138 1.20 -23.87 9.63
N ASP A 139 0.22 -24.55 10.24
CA ASP A 139 0.14 -24.70 11.69
C ASP A 139 1.43 -25.39 12.15
N PRO A 140 2.34 -24.69 12.83
CA PRO A 140 3.62 -25.28 13.26
C PRO A 140 3.42 -26.40 14.30
N SER A 141 2.20 -26.60 14.79
CA SER A 141 1.85 -27.66 15.75
C SER A 141 1.72 -29.05 15.12
N ARG A 142 1.60 -29.16 13.80
CA ARG A 142 1.19 -30.43 13.15
C ARG A 142 2.33 -31.35 12.72
N GLU A 143 3.59 -30.90 12.80
CA GLU A 143 4.77 -31.69 12.42
C GLU A 143 5.65 -32.15 13.60
N ALA A 144 5.08 -32.26 14.81
CA ALA A 144 5.79 -32.77 15.98
C ALA A 144 5.18 -34.07 16.54
N VAL A 145 4.79 -35.02 15.67
CA VAL A 145 4.55 -36.41 16.09
C VAL A 145 4.97 -37.36 14.96
N SER A 146 6.24 -37.77 14.96
CA SER A 146 6.62 -39.09 14.46
C SER A 146 7.92 -39.57 15.09
#